data_AF-A0A536UAM2-F1
#
_entry.id   AF-A0A536UAM2-F1
#
_cell.length_a   1.000
_cell.length_b   1.000
_cell.length_c   1.000
_cell.angle_alpha   90.00
_cell.angle_beta   90.00
_cell.angle_gamma   90.00
#
_symmetry.space_group_name_H-M   'P 1'
#
loop_
_entity.id
_entity.type
_entity.pdbx_description
1 polymer ?
#
loop_
_entity_poly.entity_id
_entity_poly.type
_entity_poly.pdbx_seq_one_letter_code
_entity_poly.pdbx_strand_id
1 'polypeptide(L)'
;REAAVQNELTEFKVAFAQGRQEHEALVEEIHSLKARRSNIEAHQIAMRAALCEALHLREADMPFAGELIQVREDERDWEGAAERLLRNFGLSLLVPDDHYAKVSDWVDRTQLKGRLVYFRVRPARRDAPTLHPDSLVHKLTVKPDSPFYAWLEREVAHRFDVACCSSGEQFRRETRAITRAGQVKAPGERHEKDDRHRLDDRSRYVLGWSNEAKIAALQAKARTLESRLGEIGGRIAALQKEQQSARERVQALSRLEEYRDFADLDWKSAAAEIERLQDEKRALEAASDVLQMLAERLKALESDWVATARTLKEREREQAQAALKKEQAQALLEQARAVLRDGLAAHAAHFETIEWARLEALGEHQLSVESCDNREQDMRKWLQDRIDAEDKKLARLREKIVKAMAEYKDAFKLDTQEVDASVEAAFEYRAMLERLNADDLPRFEARFKELLNENTIREVANFQSQLARER
;
A
#
# COMPACT_ATOMS: atom_id res chain seq x y z
N ARG A 1 -15.91 -20.86 -41.23
CA ARG A 1 -16.38 -19.46 -41.04
C ARG A 1 -15.37 -18.61 -40.30
N GLU A 2 -14.85 -19.04 -39.14
CA GLU A 2 -13.79 -18.29 -38.41
C GLU A 2 -12.56 -17.97 -39.27
N ALA A 3 -12.03 -18.96 -40.01
CA ALA A 3 -10.88 -18.75 -40.90
C ALA A 3 -11.15 -17.70 -42.01
N ALA A 4 -12.38 -17.63 -42.54
CA ALA A 4 -12.75 -16.63 -43.55
C ALA A 4 -12.80 -15.22 -42.95
N VAL A 5 -13.41 -15.07 -41.76
CA VAL A 5 -13.45 -13.80 -41.02
C VAL A 5 -12.05 -13.34 -40.64
N GLN A 6 -11.16 -14.26 -40.25
CA GLN A 6 -9.76 -13.95 -39.93
C GLN A 6 -8.97 -13.45 -41.15
N ASN A 7 -9.20 -14.03 -42.33
CA ASN A 7 -8.58 -13.58 -43.57
C ASN A 7 -9.06 -12.17 -43.95
N GLU A 8 -10.38 -11.94 -43.98
CA GLU A 8 -10.95 -10.60 -44.24
C GLU A 8 -10.41 -9.57 -43.24
N LEU A 9 -10.36 -9.91 -41.95
CA LEU A 9 -9.82 -9.02 -40.91
C LEU A 9 -8.37 -8.64 -41.18
N THR A 10 -7.56 -9.57 -41.68
CA THR A 10 -6.16 -9.33 -42.00
C THR A 10 -6.03 -8.40 -43.21
N GLU A 11 -6.81 -8.64 -44.27
CA GLU A 11 -6.84 -7.77 -45.46
C GLU A 11 -7.24 -6.34 -45.10
N PHE A 12 -8.33 -6.16 -44.34
CA PHE A 12 -8.76 -4.83 -43.92
C PHE A 12 -7.75 -4.14 -43.00
N LYS A 13 -7.05 -4.87 -42.11
CA LYS A 13 -5.98 -4.30 -41.29
C LYS A 13 -4.80 -3.81 -42.12
N VAL A 14 -4.39 -4.56 -43.14
CA VAL A 14 -3.32 -4.14 -44.06
C VAL A 14 -3.75 -2.91 -44.86
N ALA A 15 -4.96 -2.92 -45.42
CA ALA A 15 -5.50 -1.77 -46.15
C ALA A 15 -5.63 -0.53 -45.26
N PHE A 16 -6.03 -0.69 -43.99
CA PHE A 16 -6.08 0.40 -43.01
C PHE A 16 -4.69 0.95 -42.70
N ALA A 17 -3.69 0.09 -42.49
CA ALA A 17 -2.32 0.52 -42.23
C ALA A 17 -1.72 1.28 -43.42
N GLN A 18 -1.91 0.80 -44.64
CA GLN A 18 -1.48 1.47 -45.86
C GLN A 18 -2.18 2.83 -46.03
N GLY A 19 -3.51 2.86 -45.92
CA GLY A 19 -4.27 4.11 -46.04
C GLY A 19 -3.92 5.12 -44.94
N ARG A 20 -3.60 4.66 -43.72
CA ARG A 20 -3.12 5.53 -42.64
C ARG A 20 -1.76 6.14 -42.98
N GLN A 21 -0.82 5.36 -43.51
CA GLN A 21 0.48 5.87 -43.94
C GLN A 21 0.34 6.91 -45.07
N GLU A 22 -0.54 6.66 -46.04
CA GLU A 22 -0.87 7.62 -47.10
C GLU A 22 -1.49 8.91 -46.53
N HIS A 23 -2.38 8.80 -45.55
CA HIS A 23 -3.00 9.95 -44.88
C HIS A 23 -1.97 10.77 -44.10
N GLU A 24 -1.09 10.13 -43.33
CA GLU A 24 -0.01 10.80 -42.62
C GLU A 24 0.90 11.56 -43.58
N ALA A 25 1.32 10.93 -44.70
CA ALA A 25 2.12 11.59 -45.73
C ALA A 25 1.40 12.80 -46.38
N LEU A 26 0.08 12.71 -46.62
CA LEU A 26 -0.71 13.84 -47.13
C LEU A 26 -0.78 15.00 -46.12
N VAL A 27 -0.98 14.69 -44.84
CA VAL A 27 -1.03 15.70 -43.76
C VAL A 27 0.32 16.40 -43.60
N GLU A 28 1.42 15.65 -43.66
CA GLU A 28 2.77 16.20 -43.62
C GLU A 28 3.04 17.13 -44.82
N GLU A 29 2.65 16.74 -46.03
CA GLU A 29 2.80 17.60 -47.22
C GLU A 29 1.92 18.87 -47.11
N ILE A 30 0.68 18.75 -46.61
CA ILE A 30 -0.19 19.92 -46.36
C ILE A 30 0.46 20.87 -45.35
N HIS A 31 1.02 20.35 -44.26
CA HIS A 31 1.71 21.15 -43.26
C HIS A 31 2.94 21.85 -43.86
N SER A 32 3.74 21.12 -44.65
CA SER A 32 4.89 21.66 -45.37
C SER A 32 4.49 22.79 -46.34
N LEU A 33 3.43 22.58 -47.11
CA LEU A 33 2.91 23.59 -48.05
C LEU A 33 2.39 24.83 -47.34
N LYS A 34 1.74 24.72 -46.17
CA LYS A 34 1.28 25.90 -45.40
C LYS A 34 2.42 26.79 -44.91
N ALA A 35 3.62 26.24 -44.72
CA ALA A 35 4.79 27.00 -44.31
C ALA A 35 5.49 27.74 -45.47
N ARG A 36 5.10 27.48 -46.73
CA ARG A 36 5.73 28.06 -47.92
C ARG A 36 4.69 28.55 -48.93
N ARG A 37 5.13 29.25 -49.98
CA ARG A 37 4.23 29.71 -51.08
C ARG A 37 4.40 28.91 -52.39
N SER A 38 5.29 27.91 -52.37
CA SER A 38 5.66 27.13 -53.54
C SER A 38 4.75 25.92 -53.75
N ASN A 39 4.42 25.62 -55.01
CA ASN A 39 3.73 24.39 -55.43
C ASN A 39 4.66 23.19 -55.55
N ILE A 40 5.96 23.38 -55.36
CA ILE A 40 6.95 22.30 -55.46
C ILE A 40 6.85 21.39 -54.22
N GLU A 41 7.00 20.08 -54.44
CA GLU A 41 6.91 19.04 -53.41
C GLU A 41 8.03 19.17 -52.36
N ALA A 42 7.78 18.71 -51.12
CA ALA A 42 8.70 18.95 -50.00
C ALA A 42 10.11 18.37 -50.22
N HIS A 43 10.22 17.22 -50.88
CA HIS A 43 11.52 16.59 -51.17
C HIS A 43 12.42 17.47 -52.06
N GLN A 44 11.85 18.12 -53.08
CA GLN A 44 12.58 19.02 -53.98
C GLN A 44 12.99 20.32 -53.26
N ILE A 45 12.12 20.85 -52.41
CA ILE A 45 12.43 22.01 -51.58
C ILE A 45 13.55 21.69 -50.59
N ALA A 46 13.52 20.52 -49.94
CA ALA A 46 14.58 20.07 -49.05
C ALA A 46 15.92 19.92 -49.78
N MET A 47 15.91 19.46 -51.03
CA MET A 47 17.12 19.38 -51.86
C MET A 47 17.70 20.76 -52.18
N ARG A 48 16.85 21.73 -52.52
CA ARG A 48 17.27 23.14 -52.69
C ARG A 48 17.84 23.70 -51.39
N ALA A 49 17.17 23.49 -50.26
CA ALA A 49 17.62 23.97 -48.96
C ALA A 49 19.00 23.40 -48.60
N ALA A 50 19.21 22.09 -48.76
CA ALA A 50 20.51 21.45 -48.50
C ALA A 50 21.64 21.98 -49.40
N LEU A 51 21.35 22.23 -50.68
CA LEU A 51 22.30 22.85 -51.61
C LEU A 51 22.64 24.28 -51.19
N CYS A 52 21.63 25.09 -50.90
CA CYS A 52 21.80 26.48 -50.48
C CYS A 52 22.56 26.60 -49.15
N GLU A 53 22.25 25.74 -48.18
CA GLU A 53 22.95 25.67 -46.90
C GLU A 53 24.44 25.31 -47.08
N ALA A 54 24.74 24.25 -47.84
CA ALA A 54 26.10 23.79 -48.07
C ALA A 54 26.97 24.79 -48.84
N LEU A 55 26.37 25.68 -49.63
CA LEU A 55 27.06 26.69 -50.44
C LEU A 55 26.94 28.12 -49.86
N HIS A 56 26.27 28.29 -48.72
CA HIS A 56 25.95 29.59 -48.11
C HIS A 56 25.25 30.56 -49.07
N LEU A 57 24.27 30.05 -49.82
CA LEU A 57 23.45 30.81 -50.76
C LEU A 57 22.04 30.99 -50.21
N ARG A 58 21.33 32.03 -50.68
CA ARG A 58 19.93 32.24 -50.31
C ARG A 58 19.03 31.41 -51.23
N GLU A 59 18.01 30.75 -50.67
CA GLU A 59 17.06 29.96 -51.46
C GLU A 59 16.32 30.78 -52.52
N ALA A 60 16.04 32.05 -52.24
CA ALA A 60 15.35 32.95 -53.17
C ALA A 60 16.16 33.23 -54.46
N ASP A 61 17.48 33.05 -54.42
CA ASP A 61 18.37 33.21 -55.59
C ASP A 61 18.42 31.94 -56.46
N MET A 62 17.80 30.84 -56.02
CA MET A 62 17.77 29.54 -56.69
C MET A 62 16.32 29.04 -56.85
N PRO A 63 15.40 29.79 -57.48
CA PRO A 63 14.02 29.35 -57.64
C PRO A 63 13.91 28.17 -58.61
N PHE A 64 12.88 27.35 -58.44
CA PHE A 64 12.43 26.42 -59.48
C PHE A 64 11.65 27.19 -60.55
N ALA A 65 11.75 26.77 -61.82
CA ALA A 65 11.06 27.46 -62.91
C ALA A 65 9.53 27.52 -62.71
N GLY A 66 8.94 26.50 -62.09
CA GLY A 66 7.50 26.43 -61.79
C GLY A 66 7.03 27.48 -60.78
N GLU A 67 7.92 27.93 -59.89
CA GLU A 67 7.61 29.01 -58.95
C GLU A 67 7.49 30.38 -59.64
N LEU A 68 7.99 30.49 -60.87
CA LEU A 68 8.04 31.73 -61.64
C LEU A 68 7.11 31.73 -62.85
N ILE A 69 6.53 30.59 -63.22
CA ILE A 69 5.61 30.43 -64.35
C ILE A 69 4.23 30.10 -63.81
N GLN A 70 3.20 30.75 -64.35
CA GLN A 70 1.81 30.37 -64.11
C GLN A 70 1.00 30.40 -65.40
N VAL A 71 -0.10 29.67 -65.42
CA VAL A 71 -1.09 29.77 -66.51
C VAL A 71 -1.97 30.99 -66.24
N ARG A 72 -2.35 31.72 -67.28
CA ARG A 72 -3.24 32.87 -67.14
C ARG A 72 -4.62 32.46 -66.65
N GLU A 73 -5.27 33.31 -65.87
CA GLU A 73 -6.55 33.01 -65.24
C GLU A 73 -7.70 32.83 -66.25
N ASP A 74 -7.67 33.55 -67.36
CA ASP A 74 -8.60 33.45 -68.49
C ASP A 74 -8.38 32.19 -69.35
N GLU A 75 -7.24 31.51 -69.19
CA GLU A 75 -6.84 30.33 -69.97
C GLU A 75 -6.83 29.04 -69.13
N ARG A 76 -7.61 29.01 -68.05
CA ARG A 76 -7.71 27.87 -67.11
C ARG A 76 -8.05 26.53 -67.76
N ASP A 77 -8.79 26.54 -68.87
CA ASP A 77 -9.09 25.33 -69.67
C ASP A 77 -7.83 24.59 -70.13
N TRP A 78 -6.70 25.29 -70.26
CA TRP A 78 -5.41 24.75 -70.67
C TRP A 78 -4.49 24.44 -69.50
N GLU A 79 -4.88 24.73 -68.27
CA GLU A 79 -4.04 24.63 -67.06
C GLU A 79 -3.45 23.23 -66.91
N GLY A 80 -4.27 22.18 -66.98
CA GLY A 80 -3.79 20.80 -66.83
C GLY A 80 -2.89 20.34 -67.98
N ALA A 81 -3.17 20.77 -69.22
CA ALA A 81 -2.33 20.46 -70.38
C ALA A 81 -0.96 21.15 -70.29
N ALA A 82 -0.96 22.42 -69.87
CA ALA A 82 0.25 23.20 -69.61
C ALA A 82 1.08 22.57 -68.48
N GLU A 83 0.45 22.24 -67.35
CA GLU A 83 1.08 21.56 -66.22
C GLU A 83 1.74 20.26 -66.64
N ARG A 84 1.03 19.41 -67.38
CA ARG A 84 1.58 18.13 -67.86
C ARG A 84 2.82 18.32 -68.76
N LEU A 85 2.76 19.27 -69.69
CA LEU A 85 3.87 19.55 -70.60
C LEU A 85 5.07 20.18 -69.90
N LEU A 86 4.81 21.18 -69.04
CA LEU A 86 5.86 21.96 -68.39
C LEU A 86 6.35 21.32 -67.10
N ARG A 87 5.72 20.27 -66.54
CA ARG A 87 6.06 19.71 -65.22
C ARG A 87 7.56 19.50 -65.01
N ASN A 88 8.23 18.82 -65.93
CA ASN A 88 9.67 18.53 -65.82
C ASN A 88 10.52 19.82 -65.83
N PHE A 89 10.11 20.81 -66.63
CA PHE A 89 10.77 22.11 -66.65
C PHE A 89 10.47 22.91 -65.40
N GLY A 90 9.23 22.89 -64.92
CA GLY A 90 8.79 23.54 -63.68
C GLY A 90 9.56 23.04 -62.45
N LEU A 91 9.91 21.75 -62.40
CA LEU A 91 10.75 21.15 -61.37
C LEU A 91 12.26 21.40 -61.54
N SER A 92 12.68 22.15 -62.56
CA SER A 92 14.10 22.44 -62.78
C SER A 92 14.55 23.68 -61.99
N LEU A 93 15.66 23.56 -61.28
CA LEU A 93 16.27 24.62 -60.48
C LEU A 93 16.98 25.64 -61.39
N LEU A 94 16.78 26.92 -61.16
CA LEU A 94 17.46 27.99 -61.90
C LEU A 94 18.71 28.43 -61.15
N VAL A 95 19.87 28.27 -61.79
CA VAL A 95 21.18 28.55 -61.18
C VAL A 95 21.82 29.74 -61.88
N PRO A 96 22.01 30.90 -61.20
CA PRO A 96 22.75 32.03 -61.73
C PRO A 96 24.16 31.65 -62.20
N ASP A 97 24.64 32.32 -63.25
CA ASP A 97 25.96 32.06 -63.84
C ASP A 97 27.09 32.11 -62.80
N ASP A 98 27.01 33.09 -61.89
CA ASP A 98 28.00 33.35 -60.83
C ASP A 98 28.14 32.21 -59.82
N HIS A 99 27.13 31.34 -59.72
CA HIS A 99 27.09 30.23 -58.76
C HIS A 99 27.22 28.86 -59.42
N TYR A 100 27.20 28.80 -60.75
CA TYR A 100 27.17 27.56 -61.51
C TYR A 100 28.30 26.59 -61.16
N ALA A 101 29.55 27.07 -61.08
CA ALA A 101 30.70 26.21 -60.78
C ALA A 101 30.54 25.51 -59.42
N LYS A 102 30.23 26.30 -58.38
CA LYS A 102 30.02 25.78 -57.01
C LYS A 102 28.87 24.77 -56.93
N VAL A 103 27.77 25.06 -57.63
CA VAL A 103 26.61 24.16 -57.69
C VAL A 103 26.95 22.85 -58.41
N SER A 104 27.64 22.94 -59.56
CA SER A 104 28.05 21.76 -60.32
C SER A 104 28.95 20.83 -59.50
N ASP A 105 29.96 21.39 -58.83
CA ASP A 105 30.88 20.63 -57.99
C ASP A 105 30.17 19.99 -56.79
N TRP A 106 29.19 20.70 -56.21
CA TRP A 106 28.40 20.17 -55.10
C TRP A 106 27.48 19.03 -55.54
N VAL A 107 26.85 19.14 -56.71
CA VAL A 107 25.99 18.07 -57.24
C VAL A 107 26.80 16.80 -57.50
N ASP A 108 27.98 16.93 -58.09
CA ASP A 108 28.83 15.78 -58.45
C ASP A 108 29.28 14.97 -57.24
N ARG A 109 29.63 15.65 -56.14
CA ARG A 109 30.13 15.01 -54.91
C ARG A 109 29.04 14.53 -53.93
N THR A 110 27.77 14.90 -54.14
CA THR A 110 26.70 14.69 -53.16
C THR A 110 25.71 13.64 -53.63
N GLN A 111 25.43 12.64 -52.78
CA GLN A 111 24.35 11.69 -53.05
C GLN A 111 22.98 12.31 -52.75
N LEU A 112 22.33 12.86 -53.77
CA LEU A 112 21.08 13.62 -53.65
C LEU A 112 19.84 12.82 -53.21
N LYS A 113 19.89 11.48 -53.27
CA LYS A 113 18.75 10.58 -53.00
C LYS A 113 17.48 11.01 -53.76
N GLY A 114 17.63 11.46 -55.00
CA GLY A 114 16.56 11.92 -55.86
C GLY A 114 17.06 12.45 -57.20
N ARG A 115 16.16 13.04 -57.98
CA ARG A 115 16.45 13.61 -59.30
C ARG A 115 16.44 15.14 -59.23
N LEU A 116 17.60 15.74 -59.49
CA LEU A 116 17.75 17.19 -59.68
C LEU A 116 17.99 17.48 -61.16
N VAL A 117 17.24 18.43 -61.70
CA VAL A 117 17.53 19.05 -62.98
C VAL A 117 17.76 20.52 -62.71
N TYR A 118 18.83 21.09 -63.23
CA TYR A 118 19.11 22.52 -63.07
C TYR A 118 19.54 23.15 -64.39
N PHE A 119 19.21 24.42 -64.56
CA PHE A 119 19.63 25.22 -65.71
C PHE A 119 20.58 26.31 -65.26
N ARG A 120 21.71 26.40 -65.96
CA ARG A 120 22.63 27.53 -65.88
C ARG A 120 22.00 28.73 -66.58
N VAL A 121 21.71 29.78 -65.83
CA VAL A 121 21.08 31.00 -66.31
C VAL A 121 22.15 32.02 -66.67
N ARG A 122 22.27 32.30 -67.97
CA ARG A 122 23.11 33.38 -68.51
C ARG A 122 22.24 34.58 -68.88
N PRO A 123 22.78 35.81 -68.80
CA PRO A 123 22.10 37.00 -69.31
C PRO A 123 21.63 36.76 -70.75
N ALA A 124 20.33 36.96 -71.00
CA ALA A 124 19.75 36.66 -72.29
C ALA A 124 20.16 37.69 -73.36
N ARG A 125 20.54 37.22 -74.56
CA ARG A 125 20.53 38.04 -75.77
C ARG A 125 19.07 38.25 -76.18
N ARG A 126 18.73 39.46 -76.68
CA ARG A 126 17.35 39.93 -76.90
C ARG A 126 16.62 39.33 -78.12
N ASP A 127 17.16 38.31 -78.78
CA ASP A 127 16.51 37.71 -79.94
C ASP A 127 15.43 36.72 -79.50
N ALA A 128 14.17 37.18 -79.47
CA ALA A 128 13.01 36.33 -79.20
C ALA A 128 12.55 35.66 -80.50
N PRO A 129 12.27 34.34 -80.52
CA PRO A 129 11.72 33.68 -81.69
C PRO A 129 10.29 34.17 -81.96
N THR A 130 9.89 34.24 -83.23
CA THR A 130 8.49 34.48 -83.61
C THR A 130 7.65 33.27 -83.23
N LEU A 131 6.69 33.47 -82.34
CA LEU A 131 5.80 32.41 -81.83
C LEU A 131 4.70 32.06 -82.83
N HIS A 132 4.23 30.82 -82.75
CA HIS A 132 3.00 30.42 -83.44
C HIS A 132 1.78 31.21 -82.90
N PRO A 133 0.83 31.64 -83.75
CA PRO A 133 -0.34 32.42 -83.28
C PRO A 133 -1.14 31.74 -82.16
N ASP A 134 -1.32 30.42 -82.26
CA ASP A 134 -2.02 29.60 -81.26
C ASP A 134 -1.07 29.00 -80.19
N SER A 135 0.12 29.58 -79.98
CA SER A 135 1.12 29.00 -79.08
C SER A 135 0.64 28.92 -77.63
N LEU A 136 0.95 27.80 -76.95
CA LEU A 136 0.76 27.65 -75.51
C LEU A 136 1.47 28.75 -74.70
N VAL A 137 2.57 29.28 -75.23
CA VAL A 137 3.36 30.35 -74.59
C VAL A 137 2.52 31.59 -74.31
N HIS A 138 1.55 31.92 -75.17
CA HIS A 138 0.65 33.06 -74.97
C HIS A 138 -0.30 32.89 -73.78
N LYS A 139 -0.51 31.64 -73.33
CA LYS A 139 -1.37 31.28 -72.19
C LYS A 139 -0.61 31.22 -70.88
N LEU A 140 0.71 31.45 -70.91
CA LEU A 140 1.59 31.46 -69.75
C LEU A 140 1.96 32.89 -69.37
N THR A 141 2.27 33.08 -68.08
CA THR A 141 2.79 34.33 -67.53
C THR A 141 4.02 34.01 -66.70
N VAL A 142 5.13 34.67 -67.01
CA VAL A 142 6.35 34.64 -66.21
C VAL A 142 6.29 35.78 -65.20
N LYS A 143 6.74 35.53 -63.97
CA LYS A 143 6.76 36.48 -62.86
C LYS A 143 7.60 37.73 -63.22
N PRO A 144 6.99 38.93 -63.39
CA PRO A 144 7.66 40.09 -63.99
C PRO A 144 8.83 40.67 -63.17
N ASP A 145 8.76 40.56 -61.85
CA ASP A 145 9.77 41.04 -60.89
C ASP A 145 10.96 40.08 -60.73
N SER A 146 10.98 38.95 -61.44
CA SER A 146 12.03 37.96 -61.31
C SER A 146 13.31 38.35 -62.08
N PRO A 147 14.51 38.25 -61.48
CA PRO A 147 15.78 38.39 -62.20
C PRO A 147 15.93 37.39 -63.36
N PHE A 148 15.17 36.29 -63.33
CA PHE A 148 15.17 35.23 -64.33
C PHE A 148 14.19 35.47 -65.48
N TYR A 149 13.42 36.57 -65.48
CA TYR A 149 12.34 36.84 -66.42
C TYR A 149 12.79 36.69 -67.89
N ALA A 150 13.82 37.43 -68.31
CA ALA A 150 14.27 37.45 -69.70
C ALA A 150 14.79 36.09 -70.18
N TRP A 151 15.40 35.31 -69.28
CA TRP A 151 15.84 33.96 -69.60
C TRP A 151 14.65 33.00 -69.71
N LEU A 152 13.71 33.04 -68.76
CA LEU A 152 12.53 32.19 -68.75
C LEU A 152 11.62 32.45 -69.94
N GLU A 153 11.34 33.71 -70.27
CA GLU A 153 10.53 34.10 -71.43
C GLU A 153 11.09 33.48 -72.73
N ARG A 154 12.41 33.59 -72.93
CA ARG A 154 13.09 32.99 -74.08
C ARG A 154 13.06 31.46 -74.07
N GLU A 155 13.36 30.83 -72.94
CA GLU A 155 13.37 29.35 -72.87
C GLU A 155 11.96 28.77 -73.05
N VAL A 156 10.95 29.44 -72.50
CA VAL A 156 9.55 29.05 -72.67
C VAL A 156 9.14 29.20 -74.13
N ALA A 157 9.49 30.33 -74.77
CA ALA A 157 9.27 30.56 -76.19
C ALA A 157 9.96 29.50 -77.07
N HIS A 158 11.20 29.12 -76.77
CA HIS A 158 11.93 28.16 -77.59
C HIS A 158 11.41 26.72 -77.42
N ARG A 159 11.16 26.31 -76.18
CA ARG A 159 10.87 24.91 -75.82
C ARG A 159 9.39 24.55 -75.86
N PHE A 160 8.51 25.52 -75.62
CA PHE A 160 7.07 25.27 -75.46
C PHE A 160 6.23 26.02 -76.50
N ASP A 161 6.82 26.45 -77.61
CA ASP A 161 6.07 26.88 -78.79
C ASP A 161 5.37 25.68 -79.45
N VAL A 162 4.21 25.35 -78.89
CA VAL A 162 3.32 24.27 -79.34
C VAL A 162 1.95 24.86 -79.59
N ALA A 163 1.34 24.53 -80.74
CA ALA A 163 0.01 25.02 -81.09
C ALA A 163 -1.06 24.39 -80.20
N CYS A 164 -1.87 25.21 -79.54
CA CYS A 164 -3.02 24.80 -78.75
C CYS A 164 -4.19 24.44 -79.66
N CYS A 165 -4.38 23.16 -79.94
CA CYS A 165 -5.36 22.70 -80.91
C CYS A 165 -6.74 22.49 -80.27
N SER A 166 -7.76 23.13 -80.86
CA SER A 166 -9.16 22.96 -80.44
C SER A 166 -9.85 21.77 -81.12
N SER A 167 -9.32 21.30 -82.25
CA SER A 167 -9.84 20.14 -83.00
C SER A 167 -8.75 19.11 -83.31
N GLY A 168 -9.18 17.86 -83.52
CA GLY A 168 -8.27 16.78 -83.92
C GLY A 168 -7.67 16.97 -85.31
N GLU A 169 -8.35 17.70 -86.20
CA GLU A 169 -7.82 18.04 -87.53
C GLU A 169 -6.66 19.03 -87.45
N GLN A 170 -6.82 20.08 -86.63
CA GLN A 170 -5.74 21.03 -86.37
C GLN A 170 -4.53 20.31 -85.77
N PHE A 171 -4.75 19.44 -84.77
CA PHE A 171 -3.68 18.66 -84.13
C PHE A 171 -2.90 17.78 -85.11
N ARG A 172 -3.57 17.19 -86.11
CA ARG A 172 -2.90 16.40 -87.15
C ARG A 172 -2.08 17.26 -88.12
N ARG A 173 -2.57 18.44 -88.47
CA ARG A 173 -1.91 19.37 -89.41
C ARG A 173 -0.65 20.01 -88.82
N GLU A 174 -0.71 20.42 -87.56
CA GLU A 174 0.38 21.17 -86.92
C GLU A 174 1.62 20.29 -86.68
N THR A 175 2.82 20.87 -86.78
CA THR A 175 4.09 20.13 -86.58
C THR A 175 4.35 19.87 -85.09
N ARG A 176 4.02 20.85 -84.25
CA ARG A 176 4.12 20.78 -82.79
C ARG A 176 2.79 21.24 -82.20
N ALA A 177 2.11 20.37 -81.47
CA ALA A 177 0.76 20.64 -81.03
C ALA A 177 0.46 20.04 -79.67
N ILE A 178 -0.51 20.62 -78.98
CA ILE A 178 -1.08 20.09 -77.74
C ILE A 178 -2.60 20.17 -77.80
N THR A 179 -3.27 19.11 -77.36
CA THR A 179 -4.73 19.12 -77.18
C THR A 179 -5.10 19.55 -75.76
N ARG A 180 -6.34 20.02 -75.57
CA ARG A 180 -6.88 20.29 -74.22
C ARG A 180 -6.83 19.07 -73.30
N ALA A 181 -6.86 17.87 -73.84
CA ALA A 181 -6.74 16.61 -73.09
C ALA A 181 -5.28 16.26 -72.73
N GLY A 182 -4.31 17.12 -73.03
CA GLY A 182 -2.90 16.93 -72.68
C GLY A 182 -2.17 15.91 -73.57
N GLN A 183 -2.65 15.66 -74.79
CA GLN A 183 -1.88 14.91 -75.79
C GLN A 183 -0.93 15.86 -76.51
N VAL A 184 0.35 15.51 -76.56
CA VAL A 184 1.43 16.33 -77.11
C VAL A 184 1.97 15.67 -78.38
N LYS A 185 2.12 16.47 -79.43
CA LYS A 185 2.81 16.12 -80.68
C LYS A 185 4.16 16.83 -80.71
N ALA A 186 5.23 16.05 -80.75
CA ALA A 186 6.59 16.56 -80.93
C ALA A 186 6.95 16.59 -82.43
N PRO A 187 7.99 17.32 -82.84
CA PRO A 187 8.48 17.29 -84.22
C PRO A 187 8.80 15.84 -84.66
N GLY A 188 8.39 15.48 -85.88
CA GLY A 188 8.51 14.12 -86.40
C GLY A 188 7.27 13.28 -86.10
N GLU A 189 7.45 12.02 -85.72
CA GLU A 189 6.37 11.03 -85.57
C GLU A 189 5.98 10.75 -84.10
N ARG A 190 6.59 11.45 -83.14
CA ARG A 190 6.38 11.19 -81.70
C ARG A 190 5.14 11.89 -81.18
N HIS A 191 4.21 11.09 -80.65
CA HIS A 191 3.02 11.55 -79.94
C HIS A 191 3.02 10.97 -78.53
N GLU A 192 2.71 11.79 -77.53
CA GLU A 192 2.72 11.40 -76.12
C GLU A 192 1.41 11.82 -75.46
N LYS A 193 0.83 10.90 -74.69
CA LYS A 193 -0.28 11.20 -73.78
C LYS A 193 -0.04 10.44 -72.48
N ASP A 194 0.36 11.17 -71.44
CA ASP A 194 0.66 10.58 -70.14
C ASP A 194 -0.55 10.69 -69.21
N ASP A 195 -1.42 9.68 -69.24
CA ASP A 195 -2.62 9.61 -68.40
C ASP A 195 -2.42 8.82 -67.10
N ARG A 196 -1.18 8.60 -66.65
CA ARG A 196 -0.90 7.98 -65.34
C ARG A 196 -1.57 8.72 -64.19
N HIS A 197 -1.80 10.02 -64.38
CA HIS A 197 -2.59 10.86 -63.48
C HIS A 197 -3.63 11.65 -64.26
N ARG A 198 -4.76 11.93 -63.61
CA ARG A 198 -5.80 12.78 -64.17
C ARG A 198 -5.27 14.17 -64.49
N LEU A 199 -5.71 14.73 -65.60
CA LEU A 199 -5.27 16.04 -66.08
C LEU A 199 -5.67 17.17 -65.14
N ASP A 200 -6.81 17.03 -64.46
CA ASP A 200 -7.39 18.00 -63.53
C ASP A 200 -6.94 17.80 -62.07
N ASP A 201 -5.97 16.92 -61.81
CA ASP A 201 -5.44 16.66 -60.47
C ASP A 201 -4.51 17.76 -59.98
N ARG A 202 -5.11 18.84 -59.45
CA ARG A 202 -4.40 19.99 -58.88
C ARG A 202 -3.41 19.66 -57.76
N SER A 203 -3.53 18.51 -57.10
CA SER A 203 -2.56 18.11 -56.07
C SER A 203 -1.15 17.88 -56.65
N ARG A 204 -1.05 17.66 -57.97
CA ARG A 204 0.22 17.37 -58.66
C ARG A 204 0.78 18.56 -59.44
N TYR A 205 0.06 19.67 -59.48
CA TYR A 205 0.48 20.87 -60.18
C TYR A 205 1.73 21.46 -59.51
N VAL A 206 2.60 22.03 -60.33
CA VAL A 206 3.90 22.58 -59.92
C VAL A 206 4.09 24.02 -60.37
N LEU A 207 3.29 24.51 -61.31
CA LEU A 207 3.31 25.90 -61.75
C LEU A 207 2.45 26.75 -60.81
N GLY A 208 2.72 28.05 -60.76
CA GLY A 208 1.91 29.01 -60.01
C GLY A 208 2.66 29.72 -58.88
N TRP A 209 2.24 30.94 -58.61
CA TRP A 209 2.83 31.80 -57.58
C TRP A 209 2.20 31.63 -56.18
N SER A 210 1.13 30.84 -56.09
CA SER A 210 0.46 30.47 -54.83
C SER A 210 0.13 28.98 -54.83
N ASN A 211 0.12 28.39 -53.63
CA ASN A 211 -0.18 26.99 -53.41
C ASN A 211 -1.55 26.73 -52.77
N GLU A 212 -2.39 27.76 -52.63
CA GLU A 212 -3.73 27.66 -52.03
C GLU A 212 -4.60 26.60 -52.71
N ALA A 213 -4.63 26.59 -54.05
CA ALA A 213 -5.39 25.61 -54.82
C ALA A 213 -4.88 24.17 -54.63
N LYS A 214 -3.55 24.00 -54.51
CA LYS A 214 -2.91 22.70 -54.24
C LYS A 214 -3.21 22.21 -52.82
N ILE A 215 -3.12 23.10 -51.83
CA ILE A 215 -3.50 22.82 -50.43
C ILE A 215 -4.97 22.40 -50.36
N ALA A 216 -5.88 23.14 -50.99
CA ALA A 216 -7.31 22.79 -51.01
C ALA A 216 -7.56 21.41 -51.64
N ALA A 217 -6.88 21.09 -52.75
CA ALA A 217 -6.98 19.79 -53.41
C ALA A 217 -6.44 18.65 -52.52
N LEU A 218 -5.29 18.84 -51.86
CA LEU A 218 -4.72 17.85 -50.93
C LEU A 218 -5.60 17.67 -49.69
N GLN A 219 -6.17 18.74 -49.15
CA GLN A 219 -7.11 18.68 -48.02
C GLN A 219 -8.39 17.92 -48.38
N ALA A 220 -8.92 18.12 -49.58
CA ALA A 220 -10.06 17.35 -50.06
C ALA A 220 -9.72 15.86 -50.16
N LYS A 221 -8.54 15.52 -50.71
CA LYS A 221 -8.05 14.13 -50.77
C LYS A 221 -7.87 13.52 -49.38
N ALA A 222 -7.29 14.26 -48.44
CA ALA A 222 -7.11 13.82 -47.06
C ALA A 222 -8.47 13.50 -46.40
N ARG A 223 -9.47 14.38 -46.54
CA ARG A 223 -10.84 14.13 -46.03
C ARG A 223 -11.49 12.89 -46.65
N THR A 224 -11.35 12.68 -47.95
CA THR A 224 -11.87 11.48 -48.61
C THR A 224 -11.18 10.21 -48.08
N LEU A 225 -9.86 10.26 -47.90
CA LEU A 225 -9.10 9.13 -47.36
C LEU A 225 -9.45 8.85 -45.89
N GLU A 226 -9.63 9.90 -45.08
CA GLU A 226 -10.08 9.81 -43.69
C GLU A 226 -11.46 9.15 -43.58
N SER A 227 -12.42 9.55 -44.42
CA SER A 227 -13.73 8.90 -44.50
C SER A 227 -13.62 7.41 -44.82
N ARG A 228 -12.78 7.05 -45.81
CA ARG A 228 -12.54 5.66 -46.20
C ARG A 228 -11.87 4.85 -45.07
N LEU A 229 -10.94 5.45 -44.34
CA LEU A 229 -10.33 4.83 -43.17
C LEU A 229 -11.36 4.61 -42.05
N GLY A 230 -12.29 5.55 -41.85
CA GLY A 230 -13.42 5.39 -40.93
C GLY A 230 -14.31 4.17 -41.29
N GLU A 231 -14.64 4.01 -42.58
CA GLU A 231 -15.41 2.86 -43.08
C GLU A 231 -14.66 1.54 -42.86
N ILE A 232 -13.38 1.49 -43.21
CA ILE A 232 -12.53 0.31 -42.99
C ILE A 232 -12.43 -0.02 -41.50
N GLY A 233 -12.24 0.99 -40.64
CA GLY A 233 -12.21 0.81 -39.19
C GLY A 233 -13.52 0.25 -38.64
N GLY A 234 -14.66 0.73 -39.13
CA GLY A 234 -15.97 0.17 -38.80
C GLY A 234 -16.13 -1.29 -39.23
N ARG A 235 -15.63 -1.64 -40.42
CA ARG A 235 -15.65 -3.02 -40.92
C ARG A 235 -14.76 -3.95 -40.10
N ILE A 236 -13.56 -3.49 -39.71
CA ILE A 236 -12.65 -4.21 -38.80
C ILE A 236 -13.37 -4.53 -37.48
N ALA A 237 -14.00 -3.53 -36.86
CA ALA A 237 -14.71 -3.71 -35.59
C ALA A 237 -15.87 -4.73 -35.71
N ALA A 238 -16.63 -4.67 -36.81
CA ALA A 238 -17.71 -5.63 -37.07
C ALA A 238 -17.18 -7.06 -37.24
N LEU A 239 -16.10 -7.25 -38.01
CA LEU A 239 -15.46 -8.56 -38.21
C LEU A 239 -14.86 -9.12 -36.92
N GLN A 240 -14.26 -8.27 -36.07
CA GLN A 240 -13.77 -8.69 -34.75
C GLN A 240 -14.91 -9.19 -33.86
N LYS A 241 -16.06 -8.52 -33.86
CA LYS A 241 -17.25 -8.95 -33.12
C LYS A 241 -17.78 -10.29 -33.65
N GLU A 242 -17.84 -10.47 -34.98
CA GLU A 242 -18.25 -11.74 -35.58
C GLU A 242 -17.28 -12.88 -35.22
N GLN A 243 -15.97 -12.62 -35.26
CA GLN A 243 -14.96 -13.59 -34.86
C GLN A 243 -15.11 -14.00 -33.39
N GLN A 244 -15.30 -13.03 -32.50
CA GLN A 244 -15.45 -13.29 -31.08
C GLN A 244 -16.69 -14.16 -30.81
N SER A 245 -17.83 -13.82 -31.42
CA SER A 245 -19.06 -14.62 -31.29
C SER A 245 -18.90 -16.03 -31.85
N ALA A 246 -18.17 -16.18 -32.96
CA ALA A 246 -17.86 -17.50 -33.52
C ALA A 246 -16.98 -18.34 -32.57
N ARG A 247 -15.97 -17.72 -31.95
CA ARG A 247 -15.11 -18.38 -30.95
C ARG A 247 -15.87 -18.80 -29.71
N GLU A 248 -16.72 -17.93 -29.18
CA GLU A 248 -17.58 -18.24 -28.02
C GLU A 248 -18.50 -19.43 -28.33
N ARG A 249 -19.08 -19.47 -29.53
CA ARG A 249 -19.89 -20.61 -30.00
C ARG A 249 -19.07 -21.89 -30.10
N VAL A 250 -17.88 -21.84 -30.71
CA VAL A 250 -16.99 -23.02 -30.80
C VAL A 250 -16.61 -23.50 -29.40
N GLN A 251 -16.28 -22.60 -28.49
CA GLN A 251 -15.93 -22.95 -27.11
C GLN A 251 -17.11 -23.55 -26.35
N ALA A 252 -18.32 -22.99 -26.51
CA ALA A 252 -19.54 -23.54 -25.92
C ALA A 252 -19.86 -24.94 -26.46
N LEU A 253 -19.74 -25.14 -27.78
CA LEU A 253 -19.94 -26.45 -28.41
C LEU A 253 -18.87 -27.46 -27.98
N SER A 254 -17.62 -27.04 -27.84
CA SER A 254 -16.53 -27.93 -27.37
C SER A 254 -16.77 -28.39 -25.94
N ARG A 255 -17.32 -27.55 -25.07
CA ARG A 255 -17.71 -27.95 -23.70
C ARG A 255 -18.84 -28.97 -23.67
N LEU A 256 -19.69 -29.03 -24.71
CA LEU A 256 -20.71 -30.09 -24.79
C LEU A 256 -20.09 -31.48 -24.97
N GLU A 257 -18.87 -31.60 -25.51
CA GLU A 257 -18.17 -32.89 -25.61
C GLU A 257 -17.77 -33.46 -24.24
N GLU A 258 -17.73 -32.63 -23.19
CA GLU A 258 -17.43 -33.07 -21.82
C GLU A 258 -18.60 -33.87 -21.20
N TYR A 259 -19.82 -33.68 -21.70
CA TYR A 259 -21.02 -34.32 -21.20
C TYR A 259 -21.35 -35.56 -22.02
N ARG A 260 -21.50 -36.72 -21.35
CA ARG A 260 -21.80 -38.00 -22.00
C ARG A 260 -23.29 -38.29 -22.07
N ASP A 261 -24.07 -37.69 -21.19
CA ASP A 261 -25.52 -37.83 -21.11
C ASP A 261 -26.18 -36.45 -21.12
N PHE A 262 -27.33 -36.32 -21.80
CA PHE A 262 -28.12 -35.10 -21.79
C PHE A 262 -28.72 -34.81 -20.41
N ALA A 263 -28.93 -35.83 -19.58
CA ALA A 263 -29.41 -35.66 -18.21
C ALA A 263 -28.51 -34.75 -17.35
N ASP A 264 -27.21 -34.70 -17.65
CA ASP A 264 -26.25 -33.82 -16.96
C ASP A 264 -26.44 -32.33 -17.31
N LEU A 265 -27.08 -32.06 -18.44
CA LEU A 265 -27.40 -30.71 -18.93
C LEU A 265 -28.87 -30.33 -18.66
N ASP A 266 -29.77 -31.30 -18.59
CA ASP A 266 -31.21 -31.10 -18.39
C ASP A 266 -31.59 -30.97 -16.90
N TRP A 267 -31.08 -29.92 -16.28
CA TRP A 267 -31.41 -29.59 -14.89
C TRP A 267 -32.91 -29.34 -14.68
N LYS A 268 -33.66 -28.96 -15.73
CA LYS A 268 -35.09 -28.66 -15.63
C LYS A 268 -35.90 -29.90 -15.33
N SER A 269 -35.63 -31.01 -16.02
CA SER A 269 -36.30 -32.28 -15.75
C SER A 269 -35.96 -32.79 -14.35
N ALA A 270 -34.70 -32.68 -13.91
CA ALA A 270 -34.32 -33.04 -12.55
C ALA A 270 -35.00 -32.15 -11.48
N ALA A 271 -35.09 -30.84 -11.70
CA ALA A 271 -35.75 -29.92 -10.79
C ALA A 271 -37.26 -30.20 -10.67
N ALA A 272 -37.94 -30.48 -11.79
CA ALA A 272 -39.35 -30.84 -11.79
C ALA A 272 -39.62 -32.16 -11.04
N GLU A 273 -38.73 -33.14 -11.19
CA GLU A 273 -38.83 -34.42 -10.47
C GLU A 273 -38.63 -34.23 -8.95
N ILE A 274 -37.67 -33.39 -8.54
CA ILE A 274 -37.46 -33.03 -7.13
C ILE A 274 -38.71 -32.37 -6.55
N GLU A 275 -39.29 -31.40 -7.25
CA GLU A 275 -40.50 -30.71 -6.81
C GLU A 275 -41.67 -31.69 -6.64
N ARG A 276 -41.86 -32.60 -7.61
CA ARG A 276 -42.88 -33.66 -7.51
C ARG A 276 -42.68 -34.55 -6.29
N LEU A 277 -41.46 -35.03 -6.03
CA LEU A 277 -41.17 -35.88 -4.88
C LEU A 277 -41.33 -35.14 -3.54
N GLN A 278 -41.04 -33.84 -3.51
CA GLN A 278 -41.27 -33.00 -2.33
C GLN A 278 -42.77 -32.81 -2.06
N ASP A 279 -43.59 -32.67 -3.10
CA ASP A 279 -45.04 -32.59 -2.97
C ASP A 279 -45.65 -33.93 -2.53
N GLU A 280 -45.16 -35.04 -3.08
CA GLU A 280 -45.57 -36.39 -2.68
C GLU A 280 -45.20 -36.66 -1.21
N LYS A 281 -43.99 -36.29 -0.79
CA LYS A 281 -43.58 -36.36 0.62
C LYS A 281 -44.53 -35.58 1.52
N ARG A 282 -44.84 -34.33 1.17
CA ARG A 282 -45.76 -33.48 1.94
C ARG A 282 -47.16 -34.10 2.02
N ALA A 283 -47.64 -34.68 0.93
CA ALA A 283 -48.94 -35.36 0.91
C ALA A 283 -48.97 -36.61 1.80
N LEU A 284 -47.89 -37.41 1.81
CA LEU A 284 -47.77 -38.59 2.67
C LEU A 284 -47.65 -38.24 4.17
N GLU A 285 -46.90 -37.18 4.49
CA GLU A 285 -46.80 -36.65 5.86
C GLU A 285 -48.17 -36.13 6.36
N ALA A 286 -48.93 -35.46 5.49
CA ALA A 286 -50.27 -34.96 5.81
C ALA A 286 -51.34 -36.06 5.89
N ALA A 287 -51.17 -37.19 5.20
CA ALA A 287 -52.12 -38.30 5.18
C ALA A 287 -51.95 -39.28 6.36
N SER A 288 -50.89 -39.13 7.17
CA SER A 288 -50.61 -40.03 8.29
C SER A 288 -50.68 -39.30 9.63
N ASP A 289 -51.89 -39.18 10.18
CA ASP A 289 -52.15 -38.71 11.55
C ASP A 289 -51.27 -39.43 12.59
N VAL A 290 -50.91 -40.69 12.31
CA VAL A 290 -50.02 -41.50 13.13
C VAL A 290 -48.58 -40.99 13.12
N LEU A 291 -48.04 -40.58 11.96
CA LEU A 291 -46.69 -40.03 11.86
C LEU A 291 -46.59 -38.64 12.49
N GLN A 292 -47.62 -37.81 12.33
CA GLN A 292 -47.68 -36.50 13.00
C GLN A 292 -47.70 -36.66 14.53
N MET A 293 -48.55 -37.55 15.06
CA MET A 293 -48.61 -37.85 16.48
C MET A 293 -47.30 -38.43 17.03
N LEU A 294 -46.61 -39.29 16.26
CA LEU A 294 -45.31 -39.86 16.67
C LEU A 294 -44.20 -38.80 16.68
N ALA A 295 -44.18 -37.88 15.71
CA ALA A 295 -43.23 -36.77 15.67
C ALA A 295 -43.43 -35.80 16.84
N GLU A 296 -44.69 -35.48 17.18
CA GLU A 296 -45.02 -34.66 18.35
C GLU A 296 -44.62 -35.34 19.66
N ARG A 297 -44.85 -36.66 19.80
CA ARG A 297 -44.41 -37.44 20.96
C ARG A 297 -42.89 -37.51 21.08
N LEU A 298 -42.17 -37.67 19.98
CA LEU A 298 -40.71 -37.67 19.98
C LEU A 298 -40.17 -36.33 20.50
N LYS A 299 -40.70 -35.23 19.98
CA LYS A 299 -40.32 -33.87 20.40
C LYS A 299 -40.61 -33.62 21.88
N ALA A 300 -41.74 -34.10 22.39
CA ALA A 300 -42.06 -34.02 23.81
C ALA A 300 -41.07 -34.82 24.67
N LEU A 301 -40.77 -36.06 24.28
CA LEU A 301 -39.80 -36.92 24.97
C LEU A 301 -38.38 -36.34 24.97
N GLU A 302 -37.94 -35.74 23.86
CA GLU A 302 -36.63 -35.07 23.79
C GLU A 302 -36.57 -33.87 24.75
N SER A 303 -37.63 -33.06 24.81
CA SER A 303 -37.72 -31.94 25.74
C SER A 303 -37.69 -32.41 27.20
N ASP A 304 -38.45 -33.45 27.53
CA ASP A 304 -38.51 -34.03 28.87
C ASP A 304 -37.17 -34.65 29.28
N TRP A 305 -36.45 -35.26 28.34
CA TRP A 305 -35.11 -35.80 28.58
C TRP A 305 -34.11 -34.70 28.93
N VAL A 306 -34.11 -33.58 28.17
CA VAL A 306 -33.22 -32.44 28.47
C VAL A 306 -33.53 -31.84 29.85
N ALA A 307 -34.82 -31.67 30.18
CA ALA A 307 -35.23 -31.16 31.47
C ALA A 307 -34.79 -32.08 32.62
N THR A 308 -35.03 -33.39 32.48
CA THR A 308 -34.67 -34.41 33.48
C THR A 308 -33.16 -34.50 33.68
N ALA A 309 -32.38 -34.48 32.58
CA ALA A 309 -30.92 -34.50 32.64
C ALA A 309 -30.35 -33.28 33.38
N ARG A 310 -30.97 -32.10 33.19
CA ARG A 310 -30.59 -30.88 33.91
C ARG A 310 -30.88 -31.01 35.40
N THR A 311 -32.09 -31.46 35.77
CA THR A 311 -32.46 -31.66 37.18
C THR A 311 -31.57 -32.69 37.86
N LEU A 312 -31.22 -33.79 37.18
CA LEU A 312 -30.31 -34.81 37.71
C LEU A 312 -28.95 -34.21 38.05
N LYS A 313 -28.36 -33.44 37.13
CA LYS A 313 -27.06 -32.79 37.34
C LYS A 313 -27.06 -31.80 38.50
N GLU A 314 -28.16 -31.06 38.69
CA GLU A 314 -28.33 -30.16 39.84
C GLU A 314 -28.38 -30.96 41.16
N ARG A 315 -29.13 -32.07 41.20
CA ARG A 315 -29.21 -32.94 42.39
C ARG A 315 -27.91 -33.65 42.71
N GLU A 316 -27.16 -34.13 41.71
CA GLU A 316 -25.83 -34.73 41.91
C GLU A 316 -24.86 -33.72 42.53
N ARG A 317 -24.91 -32.45 42.09
CA ARG A 317 -24.09 -31.37 42.67
C ARG A 317 -24.46 -31.09 44.11
N GLU A 318 -25.74 -31.02 44.44
CA GLU A 318 -26.23 -30.86 45.81
C GLU A 318 -25.80 -32.03 46.71
N GLN A 319 -25.93 -33.26 46.22
CA GLN A 319 -25.52 -34.47 46.93
C GLN A 319 -24.01 -34.47 47.21
N ALA A 320 -23.18 -34.13 46.22
CA ALA A 320 -21.73 -34.05 46.39
C ALA A 320 -21.34 -32.99 47.44
N GLN A 321 -21.98 -31.81 47.41
CA GLN A 321 -21.74 -30.76 48.41
C GLN A 321 -22.15 -31.20 49.82
N ALA A 322 -23.31 -31.85 49.96
CA ALA A 322 -23.77 -32.36 51.24
C ALA A 322 -22.86 -33.49 51.78
N ALA A 323 -22.37 -34.37 50.90
CA ALA A 323 -21.44 -35.44 51.26
C ALA A 323 -20.11 -34.88 51.77
N LEU A 324 -19.54 -33.89 51.07
CA LEU A 324 -18.29 -33.23 51.49
C LEU A 324 -18.45 -32.53 52.84
N LYS A 325 -19.56 -31.79 53.05
CA LYS A 325 -19.83 -31.14 54.35
C LYS A 325 -19.96 -32.16 55.48
N LYS A 326 -20.61 -33.30 55.21
CA LYS A 326 -20.74 -34.39 56.19
C LYS A 326 -19.37 -34.99 56.54
N GLU A 327 -18.53 -35.25 55.55
CA GLU A 327 -17.19 -35.80 55.75
C GLU A 327 -16.31 -34.84 56.57
N GLN A 328 -16.33 -33.55 56.24
CA GLN A 328 -15.61 -32.51 56.98
C GLN A 328 -16.09 -32.43 58.44
N ALA A 329 -17.41 -32.42 58.67
CA ALA A 329 -17.97 -32.40 60.02
C ALA A 329 -17.64 -33.68 60.83
N GLN A 330 -17.59 -34.84 60.17
CA GLN A 330 -17.19 -36.10 60.81
C GLN A 330 -15.70 -36.09 61.18
N ALA A 331 -14.84 -35.56 60.31
CA ALA A 331 -13.41 -35.42 60.60
C ALA A 331 -13.17 -34.49 61.81
N LEU A 332 -13.84 -33.34 61.85
CA LEU A 332 -13.78 -32.41 63.00
C LEU A 332 -14.29 -33.08 64.29
N LEU A 333 -15.36 -33.85 64.21
CA LEU A 333 -15.88 -34.59 65.37
C LEU A 333 -14.89 -35.63 65.89
N GLU A 334 -14.23 -36.39 65.01
CA GLU A 334 -13.21 -37.37 65.42
C GLU A 334 -11.96 -36.68 66.00
N GLN A 335 -11.52 -35.56 65.44
CA GLN A 335 -10.44 -34.75 66.02
C GLN A 335 -10.81 -34.26 67.43
N ALA A 336 -12.00 -33.70 67.61
CA ALA A 336 -12.48 -33.27 68.93
C ALA A 336 -12.57 -34.44 69.93
N ARG A 337 -13.03 -35.62 69.48
CA ARG A 337 -13.06 -36.84 70.29
C ARG A 337 -11.68 -37.37 70.65
N ALA A 338 -10.68 -37.20 69.78
CA ALA A 338 -9.31 -37.58 70.07
C ALA A 338 -8.74 -36.68 71.17
N VAL A 339 -8.92 -35.36 71.06
CA VAL A 339 -8.53 -34.38 72.10
C VAL A 339 -9.20 -34.68 73.45
N LEU A 340 -10.50 -35.02 73.45
CA LEU A 340 -11.21 -35.44 74.66
C LEU A 340 -10.64 -36.73 75.28
N ARG A 341 -10.19 -37.68 74.44
CA ARG A 341 -9.61 -38.96 74.90
C ARG A 341 -8.19 -38.81 75.43
N ASP A 342 -7.42 -37.84 74.92
CA ASP A 342 -6.00 -37.63 75.24
C ASP A 342 -5.75 -36.93 76.60
N GLY A 343 -6.64 -37.17 77.57
CA GLY A 343 -6.41 -36.79 78.97
C GLY A 343 -6.78 -35.35 79.33
N LEU A 344 -7.81 -34.76 78.69
CA LEU A 344 -8.37 -33.46 79.13
C LEU A 344 -8.71 -33.45 80.63
N ALA A 345 -9.14 -34.59 81.18
CA ALA A 345 -9.44 -34.75 82.60
C ALA A 345 -8.25 -34.47 83.54
N ALA A 346 -7.01 -34.70 83.09
CA ALA A 346 -5.81 -34.39 83.87
C ALA A 346 -5.61 -32.87 84.05
N HIS A 347 -6.21 -32.06 83.17
CA HIS A 347 -6.13 -30.61 83.17
C HIS A 347 -7.37 -29.94 83.79
N ALA A 348 -8.32 -30.72 84.33
CA ALA A 348 -9.59 -30.23 84.86
C ALA A 348 -9.42 -29.18 85.96
N ALA A 349 -8.35 -29.28 86.77
CA ALA A 349 -8.02 -28.31 87.80
C ALA A 349 -7.71 -26.91 87.24
N HIS A 350 -7.36 -26.80 85.96
CA HIS A 350 -7.06 -25.54 85.30
C HIS A 350 -8.25 -24.97 84.51
N PHE A 351 -9.35 -25.71 84.34
CA PHE A 351 -10.48 -25.27 83.50
C PHE A 351 -11.15 -23.99 84.00
N GLU A 352 -11.29 -23.81 85.32
CA GLU A 352 -11.83 -22.55 85.86
C GLU A 352 -10.91 -21.35 85.58
N THR A 353 -9.59 -21.56 85.67
CA THR A 353 -8.60 -20.52 85.36
C THR A 353 -8.57 -20.20 83.86
N ILE A 354 -8.71 -21.23 83.02
CA ILE A 354 -8.79 -21.11 81.56
C ILE A 354 -10.09 -20.38 81.18
N GLU A 355 -11.23 -20.69 81.79
CA GLU A 355 -12.49 -19.97 81.52
C GLU A 355 -12.43 -18.49 81.92
N TRP A 356 -11.82 -18.19 83.06
CA TRP A 356 -11.56 -16.79 83.43
C TRP A 356 -10.66 -16.09 82.40
N ALA A 357 -9.56 -16.72 82.00
CA ALA A 357 -8.64 -16.18 81.00
C ALA A 357 -9.31 -16.04 79.61
N ARG A 358 -10.22 -16.95 79.25
CA ARG A 358 -11.02 -16.88 78.02
C ARG A 358 -11.91 -15.64 78.02
N LEU A 359 -12.60 -15.36 79.14
CA LEU A 359 -13.46 -14.18 79.27
C LEU A 359 -12.65 -12.88 79.19
N GLU A 360 -11.46 -12.84 79.79
CA GLU A 360 -10.60 -11.65 79.74
C GLU A 360 -9.97 -11.44 78.35
N ALA A 361 -9.57 -12.52 77.66
CA ALA A 361 -8.92 -12.47 76.35
C ALA A 361 -9.90 -12.25 75.19
N LEU A 362 -11.06 -12.91 75.22
CA LEU A 362 -12.00 -12.98 74.10
C LEU A 362 -13.33 -12.25 74.34
N GLY A 363 -13.64 -11.82 75.57
CA GLY A 363 -14.91 -11.16 75.91
C GLY A 363 -16.14 -12.08 75.74
N GLU A 364 -17.29 -11.52 75.31
CA GLU A 364 -18.58 -12.22 75.18
C GLU A 364 -18.76 -13.04 73.88
N HIS A 365 -17.70 -13.33 73.13
CA HIS A 365 -17.82 -14.08 71.87
C HIS A 365 -18.31 -15.52 72.12
N GLN A 366 -19.36 -15.95 71.40
CA GLN A 366 -19.84 -17.33 71.42
C GLN A 366 -18.91 -18.24 70.63
N LEU A 367 -18.48 -19.35 71.25
CA LEU A 367 -17.70 -20.39 70.58
C LEU A 367 -18.63 -21.25 69.71
N SER A 368 -18.24 -21.44 68.45
CA SER A 368 -18.85 -22.39 67.52
C SER A 368 -17.81 -23.43 67.10
N VAL A 369 -18.24 -24.60 66.63
CA VAL A 369 -17.33 -25.69 66.22
C VAL A 369 -16.27 -25.21 65.21
N GLU A 370 -16.65 -24.28 64.32
CA GLU A 370 -15.77 -23.73 63.28
C GLU A 370 -14.86 -22.61 63.79
N SER A 371 -15.21 -21.96 64.92
CA SER A 371 -14.44 -20.83 65.48
C SER A 371 -13.54 -21.23 66.65
N CYS A 372 -13.73 -22.40 67.25
CA CYS A 372 -12.96 -22.87 68.41
C CYS A 372 -11.45 -22.84 68.19
N ASP A 373 -10.93 -23.36 67.08
CA ASP A 373 -9.48 -23.43 66.84
C ASP A 373 -8.84 -22.05 66.72
N ASN A 374 -9.47 -21.14 65.97
CA ASN A 374 -8.97 -19.77 65.84
C ASN A 374 -9.00 -19.03 67.19
N ARG A 375 -10.05 -19.25 67.99
CA ARG A 375 -10.21 -18.61 69.30
C ARG A 375 -9.26 -19.18 70.36
N GLU A 376 -8.90 -20.45 70.27
CA GLU A 376 -7.84 -21.05 71.09
C GLU A 376 -6.49 -20.38 70.83
N GLN A 377 -6.13 -20.16 69.57
CA GLN A 377 -4.88 -19.50 69.20
C GLN A 377 -4.82 -18.05 69.71
N ASP A 378 -5.92 -17.31 69.58
CA ASP A 378 -6.02 -15.94 70.09
C ASP A 378 -5.81 -15.89 71.62
N MET A 379 -6.46 -16.79 72.36
CA MET A 379 -6.33 -16.88 73.82
C MET A 379 -4.92 -17.29 74.24
N ARG A 380 -4.31 -18.26 73.55
CA ARG A 380 -2.93 -18.70 73.81
C ARG A 380 -1.94 -17.55 73.65
N LYS A 381 -2.08 -16.78 72.56
CA LYS A 381 -1.25 -15.62 72.30
C LYS A 381 -1.37 -14.57 73.42
N TRP A 382 -2.60 -14.25 73.82
CA TRP A 382 -2.84 -13.30 74.91
C TRP A 382 -2.22 -13.75 76.24
N LEU A 383 -2.31 -15.04 76.60
CA LEU A 383 -1.68 -15.58 77.81
C LEU A 383 -0.15 -15.49 77.75
N GLN A 384 0.45 -15.82 76.61
CA GLN A 384 1.90 -15.74 76.42
C GLN A 384 2.41 -14.30 76.58
N ASP A 385 1.72 -13.33 75.98
CA ASP A 385 2.08 -11.91 76.09
C ASP A 385 2.07 -11.43 77.56
N ARG A 386 1.16 -11.96 78.39
CA ARG A 386 1.05 -11.63 79.81
C ARG A 386 2.14 -12.26 80.66
N ILE A 387 2.51 -13.52 80.38
CA ILE A 387 3.65 -14.19 81.01
C ILE A 387 4.93 -13.42 80.71
N ASP A 388 5.17 -13.10 79.44
CA ASP A 388 6.35 -12.35 79.00
C ASP A 388 6.45 -10.96 79.67
N ALA A 389 5.31 -10.33 79.96
CA ALA A 389 5.26 -9.04 80.67
C ALA A 389 5.65 -9.16 82.15
N GLU A 390 5.21 -10.21 82.85
CA GLU A 390 5.57 -10.46 84.25
C GLU A 390 7.03 -10.90 84.39
N ASP A 391 7.55 -11.74 83.50
CA ASP A 391 8.96 -12.14 83.49
C ASP A 391 9.90 -10.93 83.32
N LYS A 392 9.53 -9.98 82.45
CA LYS A 392 10.26 -8.71 82.31
C LYS A 392 10.23 -7.88 83.59
N LYS A 393 9.13 -7.88 84.35
CA LYS A 393 9.04 -7.17 85.65
C LYS A 393 9.93 -7.85 86.69
N LEU A 394 9.89 -9.19 86.77
CA LEU A 394 10.73 -9.97 87.67
C LEU A 394 12.22 -9.75 87.40
N ALA A 395 12.64 -9.76 86.13
CA ALA A 395 14.02 -9.48 85.75
C ALA A 395 14.49 -8.09 86.21
N ARG A 396 13.67 -7.05 85.99
CA ARG A 396 13.98 -5.68 86.43
C ARG A 396 14.08 -5.55 87.96
N LEU A 397 13.21 -6.25 88.70
CA LEU A 397 13.25 -6.25 90.17
C LEU A 397 14.51 -6.97 90.68
N ARG A 398 14.86 -8.11 90.07
CA ARG A 398 16.09 -8.86 90.37
C ARG A 398 17.33 -7.99 90.18
N GLU A 399 17.44 -7.29 89.05
CA GLU A 399 18.55 -6.36 88.79
C GLU A 399 18.64 -5.24 89.85
N LYS A 400 17.51 -4.65 90.25
CA LYS A 400 17.49 -3.61 91.30
C LYS A 400 17.98 -4.14 92.65
N ILE A 401 17.55 -5.34 93.04
CA ILE A 401 17.94 -5.96 94.32
C ILE A 401 19.45 -6.26 94.31
N VAL A 402 19.95 -6.90 93.25
CA VAL A 402 21.37 -7.19 93.07
C VAL A 402 22.21 -5.91 93.10
N LYS A 403 21.75 -4.84 92.45
CA LYS A 403 22.44 -3.54 92.47
C LYS A 403 22.54 -2.97 93.88
N ALA A 404 21.45 -2.95 94.65
CA ALA A 404 21.46 -2.46 96.03
C ALA A 404 22.37 -3.30 96.95
N MET A 405 22.39 -4.62 96.76
CA MET A 405 23.27 -5.55 97.47
C MET A 405 24.75 -5.32 97.14
N ALA A 406 25.07 -5.04 95.87
CA ALA A 406 26.42 -4.71 95.43
C ALA A 406 26.89 -3.36 95.99
N GLU A 407 26.01 -2.35 95.99
CA GLU A 407 26.30 -1.03 96.59
C GLU A 407 26.58 -1.13 98.10
N TYR A 408 25.81 -1.94 98.84
CA TYR A 408 26.06 -2.20 100.27
C TYR A 408 27.39 -2.94 100.51
N LYS A 409 27.66 -3.97 99.70
CA LYS A 409 28.91 -4.73 99.76
C LYS A 409 30.14 -3.86 99.48
N ASP A 410 30.03 -2.91 98.55
CA ASP A 410 31.12 -1.96 98.26
C ASP A 410 31.34 -0.93 99.38
N ALA A 411 30.28 -0.49 100.07
CA ALA A 411 30.37 0.44 101.19
C ALA A 411 30.96 -0.21 102.47
N PHE A 412 30.65 -1.49 102.73
CA PHE A 412 31.02 -2.20 103.97
C PHE A 412 31.84 -3.47 103.68
N LYS A 413 32.97 -3.29 102.98
CA LYS A 413 33.80 -4.40 102.45
C LYS A 413 34.35 -5.37 103.50
N LEU A 414 34.55 -4.92 104.74
CA LEU A 414 35.07 -5.77 105.82
C LEU A 414 33.99 -6.70 106.38
N ASP A 415 32.76 -6.21 106.54
CA ASP A 415 31.65 -6.97 107.11
C ASP A 415 30.97 -7.89 106.09
N THR A 416 31.22 -7.69 104.80
CA THR A 416 30.53 -8.37 103.68
C THR A 416 31.43 -9.27 102.83
N GLN A 417 32.62 -9.65 103.34
CA GLN A 417 33.58 -10.48 102.59
C GLN A 417 33.02 -11.85 102.17
N GLU A 418 32.20 -12.47 103.01
CA GLU A 418 31.66 -13.81 102.80
C GLU A 418 30.26 -13.84 102.16
N VAL A 419 29.69 -12.67 101.81
CA VAL A 419 28.32 -12.56 101.26
C VAL A 419 28.35 -12.16 99.79
N ASP A 420 27.54 -12.80 98.95
CA ASP A 420 27.46 -12.53 97.52
C ASP A 420 26.37 -11.51 97.16
N ALA A 421 26.55 -10.72 96.09
CA ALA A 421 25.54 -9.77 95.63
C ALA A 421 24.54 -10.44 94.67
N SER A 422 23.72 -11.36 95.19
CA SER A 422 22.71 -12.08 94.43
C SER A 422 21.38 -12.17 95.19
N VAL A 423 20.26 -12.33 94.48
CA VAL A 423 18.94 -12.45 95.12
C VAL A 423 18.86 -13.71 96.00
N GLU A 424 19.60 -14.75 95.63
CA GLU A 424 19.77 -15.98 96.40
C GLU A 424 20.42 -15.72 97.78
N ALA A 425 21.30 -14.73 97.88
CA ALA A 425 21.93 -14.29 99.14
C ALA A 425 21.02 -13.37 99.99
N ALA A 426 19.76 -13.12 99.61
CA ALA A 426 18.86 -12.21 100.33
C ALA A 426 18.68 -12.55 101.82
N PHE A 427 18.79 -13.83 102.19
CA PHE A 427 18.73 -14.25 103.59
C PHE A 427 19.95 -13.75 104.39
N GLU A 428 21.14 -13.74 103.80
CA GLU A 428 22.38 -13.28 104.45
C GLU A 428 22.33 -11.78 104.75
N TYR A 429 21.84 -10.97 103.79
CA TYR A 429 21.61 -9.53 104.00
C TYR A 429 20.52 -9.25 105.05
N ARG A 430 19.48 -10.09 105.14
CA ARG A 430 18.48 -9.99 106.21
C ARG A 430 19.09 -10.32 107.58
N ALA A 431 19.91 -11.37 107.67
CA ALA A 431 20.61 -11.72 108.89
C ALA A 431 21.59 -10.63 109.35
N MET A 432 22.28 -9.98 108.40
CA MET A 432 23.11 -8.79 108.69
C MET A 432 22.28 -7.63 109.25
N LEU A 433 21.13 -7.34 108.65
CA LEU A 433 20.21 -6.31 109.13
C LEU A 433 19.66 -6.65 110.53
N GLU A 434 19.31 -7.91 110.77
CA GLU A 434 18.87 -8.40 112.09
C GLU A 434 19.98 -8.30 113.13
N ARG A 435 21.23 -8.65 112.77
CA ARG A 435 22.39 -8.52 113.66
C ARG A 435 22.71 -7.06 113.98
N LEU A 436 22.65 -6.17 112.98
CA LEU A 436 22.77 -4.72 113.16
C LEU A 436 21.69 -4.15 114.09
N ASN A 437 20.46 -4.67 114.02
CA ASN A 437 19.36 -4.26 114.88
C ASN A 437 19.39 -4.92 116.27
N ALA A 438 19.98 -6.12 116.40
CA ALA A 438 20.05 -6.90 117.64
C ALA A 438 21.34 -6.66 118.45
N ASP A 439 22.41 -6.18 117.81
CA ASP A 439 23.58 -5.65 118.50
C ASP A 439 23.16 -4.35 119.19
N ASP A 440 22.72 -4.56 120.43
CA ASP A 440 22.27 -3.66 121.50
C ASP A 440 23.43 -2.70 121.92
N LEU A 441 24.11 -2.08 120.95
CA LEU A 441 25.26 -1.17 121.09
C LEU A 441 25.07 -0.13 122.21
N PRO A 442 23.87 0.47 122.42
CA PRO A 442 23.64 1.39 123.53
C PRO A 442 23.71 0.72 124.91
N ARG A 443 23.30 -0.55 125.00
CA ARG A 443 23.25 -1.32 126.26
C ARG A 443 24.63 -1.89 126.63
N PHE A 444 25.47 -2.23 125.65
CA PHE A 444 26.86 -2.61 125.90
C PHE A 444 27.73 -1.44 126.36
N GLU A 445 27.47 -0.21 125.92
CA GLU A 445 28.13 0.99 126.46
C GLU A 445 27.77 1.24 127.94
N ALA A 446 26.48 1.09 128.29
CA ALA A 446 25.98 1.27 129.65
C ALA A 446 26.57 0.23 130.63
N ARG A 447 26.62 -1.04 130.20
CA ARG A 447 27.14 -2.16 131.03
C ARG A 447 28.67 -2.15 131.15
N PHE A 448 29.39 -1.63 130.16
CA PHE A 448 30.85 -1.41 130.23
C PHE A 448 31.21 -0.30 131.23
N LYS A 449 30.41 0.77 131.31
CA LYS A 449 30.57 1.82 132.35
C LYS A 449 30.31 1.30 133.76
N GLU A 450 29.37 0.36 133.94
CA GLU A 450 29.04 -0.25 135.23
C GLU A 450 30.16 -1.21 135.73
N LEU A 451 30.67 -2.07 134.84
CA LEU A 451 31.76 -3.03 135.14
C LEU A 451 33.12 -2.35 135.41
N LEU A 452 33.37 -1.15 134.87
CA LEU A 452 34.59 -0.37 135.16
C LEU A 452 34.58 0.16 136.60
N ASN A 453 33.44 0.59 137.12
CA ASN A 453 33.35 1.15 138.48
C ASN A 453 33.38 0.08 139.57
N GLU A 454 32.76 -1.09 139.35
CA GLU A 454 32.71 -2.15 140.36
C GLU A 454 34.01 -2.96 140.49
N ASN A 455 34.75 -3.20 139.40
CA ASN A 455 36.04 -3.92 139.47
C ASN A 455 37.18 -3.06 140.03
N THR A 456 37.20 -1.75 139.76
CA THR A 456 38.27 -0.86 140.24
C THR A 456 38.25 -0.72 141.77
N ILE A 457 37.06 -0.73 142.40
CA ILE A 457 36.94 -0.64 143.87
C ILE A 457 37.31 -1.98 144.54
N ARG A 458 36.92 -3.12 143.93
CA ARG A 458 37.22 -4.46 144.44
C ARG A 458 38.71 -4.81 144.35
N GLU A 459 39.41 -4.38 143.30
CA GLU A 459 40.86 -4.60 143.19
C GLU A 459 41.67 -3.72 144.15
N VAL A 460 41.25 -2.48 144.44
CA VAL A 460 41.94 -1.61 145.42
C VAL A 460 41.81 -2.13 146.86
N ALA A 461 40.65 -2.67 147.25
CA ALA A 461 40.45 -3.21 148.60
C ALA A 461 41.19 -4.54 148.83
N ASN A 462 41.20 -5.43 147.83
CA ASN A 462 41.98 -6.69 147.89
C ASN A 462 43.50 -6.43 147.92
N PHE A 463 43.97 -5.36 147.27
CA PHE A 463 45.37 -4.92 147.35
C PHE A 463 45.75 -4.41 148.75
N GLN A 464 44.86 -3.67 149.44
CA GLN A 464 45.10 -3.23 150.83
C GLN A 464 45.14 -4.41 151.84
N SER A 465 44.29 -5.42 151.63
CA SER A 465 44.23 -6.65 152.44
C SER A 465 45.51 -7.49 152.34
N GLN A 466 46.14 -7.57 151.17
CA GLN A 466 47.44 -8.23 150.98
C GLN A 466 48.61 -7.43 151.59
N LEU A 467 48.53 -6.10 151.63
CA LEU A 467 49.56 -5.21 152.21
C LEU A 467 49.62 -5.26 153.76
N ALA A 468 48.51 -5.49 154.46
CA ALA A 468 48.52 -5.63 155.91
C ALA A 468 49.06 -7.00 156.38
N ARG A 469 49.09 -8.01 155.50
CA ARG A 469 49.67 -9.33 155.78
C ARG A 469 51.21 -9.32 155.81
N GLU A 470 51.83 -8.20 155.46
CA GLU A 470 53.28 -7.93 155.56
C GLU A 470 53.66 -6.95 156.70
N ARG A 471 52.81 -6.75 157.73
CA ARG A 471 53.23 -6.18 159.03
C ARG A 471 52.63 -6.88 160.24
#